data_AF-A0A940L1N6-F1
#
_entry.id   AF-A0A940L1N6-F1
#
_cell.length_a   1.000
_cell.length_b   1.000
_cell.length_c   1.000
_cell.angle_alpha   90.00
_cell.angle_beta   90.00
_cell.angle_gamma   90.00
#
_symmetry.space_group_name_H-M   'P 1'
#
loop_
_entity.id
_entity.type
_entity.pdbx_description
1 polymer ?
#
loop_
_entity_poly.entity_id
_entity_poly.type
_entity_poly.pdbx_seq_one_letter_code
_entity_poly.pdbx_strand_id
1 'polypeptide(L)'
;MNKKVIISVSSLVIIGVAGAGYFLSRKKGHQPGQAQVSTDGFQALEELKKAQGVTLNTNLNSPAGKAWKAKDFAGLKDLFGMSKKVKQNHAFFQASIFVLDVTKPDWTAAEREQLHTVQDSIVEYMIAPREKPVLGEEAQVLSYASKVLLKFDSMSPTAVQKMLSYYASAKTGNQKDIIGETLIRLNPIPEKAKGIVRERLQSKTSPYDGVLLLGQMRDAQAAAQFWNEVYRGYAKYPDNVKPMIFKQMVINHRVIKGDLKKYLAEMAKKNEASGEDAFLIGVRELEALNEFRSEVQRLANQAQSADVKMLANSMLNSPVGTR
;
A
#
# COMPACT_ATOMS: atom_id res chain seq x y z
N MET A 1 31.37 30.82 13.06
CA MET A 1 30.16 30.87 12.21
C MET A 1 29.60 29.45 12.08
N ASN A 2 28.52 29.12 12.80
CA ASN A 2 27.86 27.82 12.67
C ASN A 2 27.09 27.77 11.35
N LYS A 3 27.54 26.93 10.40
CA LYS A 3 26.80 26.64 9.17
C LYS A 3 25.50 25.93 9.56
N LYS A 4 24.35 26.60 9.37
CA LYS A 4 23.03 25.98 9.49
C LYS A 4 22.92 24.86 8.46
N VAL A 5 22.88 23.62 8.91
CA VAL A 5 22.55 22.47 8.05
C VAL A 5 21.04 22.50 7.82
N ILE A 6 20.61 22.43 6.56
CA ILE A 6 19.20 22.31 6.17
C ILE A 6 18.96 20.85 5.81
N ILE A 7 18.07 20.19 6.54
CA ILE A 7 17.64 18.82 6.22
C ILE A 7 16.20 18.91 5.70
N SER A 8 16.01 18.50 4.45
CA SER A 8 14.70 18.45 3.79
C SER A 8 14.18 17.01 3.82
N VAL A 9 13.09 16.76 4.54
CA VAL A 9 12.44 15.43 4.61
C VAL A 9 11.15 15.48 3.79
N SER A 10 11.21 14.97 2.57
CA SER A 10 10.17 15.18 1.55
C SER A 10 9.37 13.93 1.17
N SER A 11 9.72 12.71 1.61
CA SER A 11 8.99 11.52 1.13
C SER A 11 9.11 10.26 1.99
N LEU A 12 7.96 9.75 2.44
CA LEU A 12 7.52 8.35 2.41
C LEU A 12 8.35 7.21 3.06
N VAL A 13 9.43 7.48 3.78
CA VAL A 13 10.12 6.46 4.59
C VAL A 13 10.26 6.96 6.04
N ILE A 14 9.21 6.81 6.84
CA ILE A 14 9.34 6.71 8.31
C ILE A 14 9.60 5.23 8.69
N ILE A 15 10.32 4.48 7.84
CA ILE A 15 10.82 3.12 8.13
C ILE A 15 12.37 3.13 8.19
N GLY A 16 13.02 4.29 8.07
CA GLY A 16 14.45 4.40 7.79
C GLY A 16 15.28 5.21 8.79
N VAL A 17 14.86 5.37 10.05
CA VAL A 17 15.72 6.00 11.09
C VAL A 17 16.47 4.96 11.91
N ALA A 18 16.72 3.77 11.38
CA ALA A 18 17.81 2.91 11.88
C ALA A 18 19.20 3.44 11.47
N GLY A 19 19.29 4.19 10.36
CA GLY A 19 20.55 4.72 9.83
C GLY A 19 21.07 5.98 10.54
N ALA A 20 20.20 6.81 11.11
CA ALA A 20 20.64 8.01 11.85
C ALA A 20 21.15 7.67 13.26
N GLY A 21 20.61 6.62 13.89
CA GLY A 21 21.13 6.08 15.15
C GLY A 21 22.57 5.61 15.03
N TYR A 22 22.94 4.98 13.90
CA TYR A 22 24.31 4.51 13.64
C TYR A 22 25.35 5.64 13.61
N PHE A 23 24.97 6.86 13.20
CA PHE A 23 25.85 8.03 13.25
C PHE A 23 25.98 8.64 14.64
N LEU A 24 24.99 8.47 15.52
CA LEU A 24 25.03 8.93 16.92
C LEU A 24 25.85 7.97 17.81
N SER A 25 25.76 6.65 17.59
CA SER A 25 26.48 5.65 18.37
C SER A 25 28.01 5.68 18.19
N ARG A 26 28.52 6.23 17.07
CA ARG A 26 29.97 6.38 16.85
C ARG A 26 30.59 7.58 17.57
N LYS A 27 29.80 8.55 18.05
CA LYS A 27 30.35 9.77 18.70
C LYS A 27 30.24 9.79 20.22
N LYS A 28 29.44 8.91 20.83
CA LYS A 28 29.34 8.78 22.28
C LYS A 28 29.19 7.31 22.58
N GLY A 29 30.23 6.65 23.10
CA GLY A 29 30.29 5.20 23.33
C GLY A 29 29.20 4.63 24.25
N HIS A 30 27.95 4.61 23.78
CA HIS A 30 26.80 4.00 24.41
C HIS A 30 26.51 2.68 23.70
N GLN A 31 26.43 1.61 24.48
CA GLN A 31 26.08 0.27 24.01
C GLN A 31 24.66 0.26 23.41
N PRO A 32 24.40 -0.61 22.41
CA PRO A 32 23.10 -0.71 21.77
C PRO A 32 22.09 -1.40 22.70
N GLY A 33 21.40 -0.61 23.52
CA GLY A 33 20.16 -1.02 24.16
C GLY A 33 19.07 -1.19 23.12
N GLN A 34 18.28 -2.25 23.27
CA GLN A 34 17.22 -2.70 22.36
C GLN A 34 16.39 -1.54 21.80
N ALA A 35 16.56 -1.26 20.50
CA ALA A 35 15.69 -0.38 19.76
C ALA A 35 14.33 -1.07 19.61
N GLN A 36 13.38 -0.75 20.49
CA GLN A 36 11.97 -0.85 20.14
C GLN A 36 11.78 -0.03 18.87
N VAL A 37 11.26 -0.68 17.83
CA VAL A 37 10.86 -0.03 16.57
C VAL A 37 9.66 0.84 16.91
N SER A 38 9.91 2.06 17.38
CA SER A 38 8.87 3.02 17.66
C SER A 38 8.56 3.82 16.41
N THR A 39 7.30 4.22 16.33
CA THR A 39 6.68 5.17 15.40
C THR A 39 7.33 6.57 15.38
N ASP A 40 8.54 6.73 15.93
CA ASP A 40 9.11 8.00 16.40
C ASP A 40 10.20 8.55 15.48
N GLY A 41 10.22 8.17 14.21
CA GLY A 41 11.18 8.75 13.25
C GLY A 41 11.06 10.28 13.17
N PHE A 42 9.84 10.82 13.33
CA PHE A 42 9.60 12.27 13.36
C PHE A 42 9.96 12.92 14.71
N GLN A 43 9.66 12.27 15.83
CA GLN A 43 10.03 12.77 17.17
C GLN A 43 11.55 12.77 17.36
N ALA A 44 12.25 11.71 16.92
CA ALA A 44 13.71 11.67 16.91
C ALA A 44 14.34 12.79 16.06
N LEU A 45 13.71 13.14 14.93
CA LEU A 45 14.14 14.28 14.09
C LEU A 45 13.86 15.64 14.76
N GLU A 46 12.75 15.80 15.48
CA GLU A 46 12.47 17.00 16.28
C GLU A 46 13.40 17.16 17.49
N GLU A 47 13.78 16.06 18.14
CA GLU A 47 14.77 16.07 19.22
C GLU A 47 16.17 16.43 18.71
N LEU A 48 16.56 15.91 17.54
CA LEU A 48 17.79 16.33 16.84
C LEU A 48 17.79 17.82 16.48
N LYS A 49 16.64 18.36 16.05
CA LYS A 49 16.45 19.80 15.79
C LYS A 49 16.72 20.63 17.06
N LYS A 50 16.13 20.23 18.19
CA LYS A 50 16.33 20.89 19.50
C LYS A 50 17.78 20.80 19.98
N ALA A 51 18.43 19.64 19.78
CA ALA A 51 19.79 19.40 20.27
C ALA A 51 20.90 20.04 19.42
N GLN A 52 20.70 20.26 18.11
CA GLN A 52 21.77 20.69 17.19
C GLN A 52 21.51 22.03 16.47
N GLY A 53 20.40 22.73 16.75
CA GLY A 53 20.10 24.02 16.11
C GLY A 53 19.92 23.94 14.58
N VAL A 54 19.57 22.75 14.08
CA VAL A 54 19.33 22.46 12.65
C VAL A 54 17.95 22.98 12.24
N THR A 55 17.78 23.47 11.01
CA THR A 55 16.44 23.79 10.48
C THR A 55 15.92 22.60 9.69
N LEU A 56 14.94 21.88 10.25
CA LEU A 56 14.23 20.80 9.55
C LEU A 56 13.12 21.40 8.69
N ASN A 57 13.29 21.35 7.37
CA ASN A 57 12.23 21.72 6.43
C ASN A 57 11.43 20.47 6.09
N THR A 58 10.20 20.41 6.60
CA THR A 58 9.26 19.32 6.29
C THR A 58 8.07 19.87 5.52
N ASN A 59 7.30 18.97 4.92
CA ASN A 59 6.04 19.32 4.28
C ASN A 59 5.02 19.98 5.23
N LEU A 60 5.23 19.93 6.57
CA LEU A 60 4.41 20.66 7.54
C LEU A 60 4.55 22.19 7.43
N ASN A 61 5.67 22.68 6.91
CA ASN A 61 5.92 24.11 6.72
C ASN A 61 5.54 24.60 5.32
N SER A 62 5.15 23.69 4.42
CA SER A 62 4.68 24.01 3.08
C SER A 62 3.34 24.76 3.11
N PRO A 63 2.92 25.45 2.02
CA PRO A 63 1.59 26.04 1.94
C PRO A 63 0.46 25.03 2.25
N ALA A 64 0.56 23.81 1.72
CA ALA A 64 -0.39 22.74 2.00
C ALA A 64 -0.36 22.34 3.48
N GLY A 65 0.81 22.21 4.08
CA GLY A 65 0.96 21.86 5.50
C GLY A 65 0.39 22.93 6.44
N LYS A 66 0.59 24.20 6.13
CA LYS A 66 -0.02 25.31 6.87
C LYS A 66 -1.55 25.29 6.74
N ALA A 67 -2.07 25.11 5.52
CA ALA A 67 -3.51 25.08 5.28
C ALA A 67 -4.19 23.89 5.97
N TRP A 68 -3.61 22.68 5.89
CA TRP A 68 -4.13 21.50 6.61
C TRP A 68 -4.14 21.69 8.12
N LYS A 69 -3.05 22.22 8.70
CA LYS A 69 -2.97 22.49 10.15
C LYS A 69 -3.96 23.55 10.62
N ALA A 70 -4.16 24.59 9.82
CA ALA A 70 -5.11 25.65 10.10
C ALA A 70 -6.57 25.25 9.80
N LYS A 71 -6.80 24.05 9.24
CA LYS A 71 -8.10 23.61 8.72
C LYS A 71 -8.70 24.63 7.72
N ASP A 72 -7.84 25.25 6.92
CA ASP A 72 -8.21 26.22 5.89
C ASP A 72 -8.62 25.48 4.60
N PHE A 73 -9.87 25.00 4.58
CA PHE A 73 -10.40 24.21 3.45
C PHE A 73 -10.54 25.02 2.16
N ALA A 74 -10.75 26.34 2.26
CA ALA A 74 -10.77 27.22 1.09
C ALA A 74 -9.36 27.34 0.49
N GLY A 75 -8.36 27.67 1.32
CA GLY A 75 -6.97 27.76 0.89
C GLY A 75 -6.43 26.43 0.36
N LEU A 76 -6.87 25.28 0.90
CA LEU A 76 -6.51 23.97 0.35
C LEU A 76 -6.97 23.80 -1.10
N LYS A 77 -8.18 24.23 -1.45
CA LYS A 77 -8.71 24.14 -2.83
C LYS A 77 -7.95 25.05 -3.78
N ASP A 78 -7.49 26.22 -3.32
CA ASP A 78 -6.77 27.17 -4.14
C ASP A 78 -5.32 26.74 -4.47
N LEU A 79 -4.79 25.73 -3.76
CA LEU A 79 -3.41 25.26 -3.92
C LEU A 79 -3.23 24.21 -5.04
N PHE A 80 -4.31 23.62 -5.56
CA PHE A 80 -4.25 22.63 -6.64
C PHE A 80 -5.32 22.90 -7.72
N GLY A 81 -5.23 22.18 -8.84
CA GLY A 81 -6.24 22.24 -9.91
C GLY A 81 -5.63 22.26 -11.31
N MET A 82 -6.49 22.26 -12.33
CA MET A 82 -6.08 22.26 -13.74
C MET A 82 -5.38 23.56 -14.17
N SER A 83 -5.64 24.68 -13.47
CA SER A 83 -4.94 25.95 -13.69
C SER A 83 -3.53 26.00 -13.11
N LYS A 84 -3.14 25.01 -12.29
CA LYS A 84 -1.81 24.91 -11.68
C LYS A 84 -0.88 24.05 -12.54
N LYS A 85 0.42 24.34 -12.47
CA LYS A 85 1.44 23.51 -13.14
C LYS A 85 1.47 22.12 -12.50
N VAL A 86 1.79 21.08 -13.28
CA VAL A 86 1.94 19.69 -12.79
C VAL A 86 2.84 19.61 -11.56
N LYS A 87 3.99 20.30 -11.56
CA LYS A 87 4.91 20.36 -10.41
C LYS A 87 4.30 20.96 -9.14
N GLN A 88 3.39 21.93 -9.28
CA GLN A 88 2.68 22.53 -8.13
C GLN A 88 1.65 21.54 -7.56
N ASN A 89 0.87 20.90 -8.43
CA ASN A 89 -0.06 19.83 -8.02
C ASN A 89 0.71 18.68 -7.34
N HIS A 90 1.84 18.26 -7.90
CA HIS A 90 2.72 17.25 -7.31
C HIS A 90 3.14 17.63 -5.89
N ALA A 91 3.70 18.83 -5.70
CA ALA A 91 4.13 19.32 -4.40
C ALA A 91 2.96 19.38 -3.39
N PHE A 92 1.78 19.83 -3.83
CA PHE A 92 0.59 19.88 -2.99
C PHE A 92 0.14 18.49 -2.52
N PHE A 93 -0.06 17.53 -3.43
CA PHE A 93 -0.56 16.21 -3.05
C PHE A 93 0.47 15.42 -2.24
N GLN A 94 1.76 15.52 -2.59
CA GLN A 94 2.83 14.91 -1.81
C GLN A 94 2.88 15.46 -0.38
N ALA A 95 2.78 16.78 -0.23
CA ALA A 95 2.75 17.42 1.09
C ALA A 95 1.50 17.03 1.88
N SER A 96 0.34 16.95 1.23
CA SER A 96 -0.94 16.55 1.84
C SER A 96 -0.89 15.14 2.39
N ILE A 97 -0.34 14.17 1.63
CA ILE A 97 -0.13 12.79 2.13
C ILE A 97 0.70 12.79 3.41
N PHE A 98 1.84 13.49 3.41
CA PHE A 98 2.72 13.56 4.57
C PHE A 98 2.03 14.16 5.79
N VAL A 99 1.33 15.29 5.61
CA VAL A 99 0.68 16.00 6.71
C VAL A 99 -0.44 15.15 7.31
N LEU A 100 -1.29 14.53 6.48
CA LEU A 100 -2.37 13.67 6.96
C LEU A 100 -1.85 12.43 7.68
N ASP A 101 -0.74 11.84 7.22
CA ASP A 101 -0.10 10.69 7.88
C ASP A 101 0.49 11.03 9.25
N VAL A 102 1.13 12.20 9.37
CA VAL A 102 1.80 12.61 10.61
C VAL A 102 0.81 13.18 11.62
N THR A 103 -0.16 13.97 11.17
CA THR A 103 -1.04 14.71 12.09
C THR A 103 -2.28 13.94 12.51
N LYS A 104 -2.72 12.96 11.71
CA LYS A 104 -3.95 12.17 11.95
C LYS A 104 -5.09 13.02 12.54
N PRO A 105 -5.48 14.09 11.84
CA PRO A 105 -6.35 15.12 12.39
C PRO A 105 -7.74 14.56 12.68
N ASP A 106 -8.26 14.87 13.87
CA ASP A 106 -9.65 14.61 14.22
C ASP A 106 -10.56 15.71 13.67
N TRP A 107 -11.64 15.28 13.02
CA TRP A 107 -12.57 16.15 12.31
C TRP A 107 -13.93 16.21 13.02
N THR A 108 -14.37 17.42 13.34
CA THR A 108 -15.74 17.67 13.81
C THR A 108 -16.76 17.42 12.68
N ALA A 109 -18.04 17.26 13.01
CA ALA A 109 -19.08 17.07 12.00
C ALA A 109 -19.13 18.24 10.99
N ALA A 110 -18.99 19.48 11.45
CA ALA A 110 -18.96 20.66 10.58
C ALA A 110 -17.72 20.68 9.66
N GLU A 111 -16.57 20.24 10.16
CA GLU A 111 -15.34 20.14 9.37
C GLU A 111 -15.43 19.01 8.32
N ARG A 112 -16.14 17.91 8.62
CA ARG A 112 -16.38 16.82 7.65
C ARG A 112 -17.15 17.29 6.43
N GLU A 113 -18.14 18.17 6.59
CA GLU A 113 -18.84 18.75 5.45
C GLU A 113 -17.91 19.62 4.58
N GLN A 114 -17.03 20.40 5.20
CA GLN A 114 -16.06 21.21 4.44
C GLN A 114 -15.00 20.32 3.76
N LEU A 115 -14.58 19.23 4.42
CA LEU A 115 -13.72 18.21 3.82
C LEU A 115 -14.35 17.56 2.60
N HIS A 116 -15.66 17.29 2.61
CA HIS A 116 -16.35 16.78 1.43
C HIS A 116 -16.16 17.72 0.23
N THR A 117 -16.18 19.05 0.44
CA THR A 117 -15.94 20.00 -0.66
C THR A 117 -14.50 19.94 -1.20
N VAL A 118 -13.51 19.66 -0.33
CA VAL A 118 -12.11 19.45 -0.75
C VAL A 118 -12.00 18.13 -1.52
N GLN A 119 -12.61 17.05 -1.02
CA GLN A 119 -12.65 15.75 -1.69
C GLN A 119 -13.29 15.84 -3.08
N ASP A 120 -14.43 16.54 -3.19
CA ASP A 120 -15.11 16.79 -4.45
C ASP A 120 -14.19 17.53 -5.44
N SER A 121 -13.47 18.54 -4.97
CA SER A 121 -12.52 19.30 -5.80
C SER A 121 -11.34 18.43 -6.26
N ILE A 122 -10.82 17.54 -5.39
CA ILE A 122 -9.78 16.57 -5.77
C ILE A 122 -10.31 15.61 -6.82
N VAL A 123 -11.53 15.10 -6.65
CA VAL A 123 -12.17 14.23 -7.65
C VAL A 123 -12.37 14.94 -8.97
N GLU A 124 -12.88 16.18 -8.96
CA GLU A 124 -13.03 17.01 -10.17
C GLU A 124 -11.71 17.19 -10.90
N TYR A 125 -10.64 17.47 -10.16
CA TYR A 125 -9.30 17.49 -10.73
C TYR A 125 -8.94 16.13 -11.34
N MET A 126 -9.15 15.01 -10.63
CA MET A 126 -8.79 13.68 -11.14
C MET A 126 -9.60 13.24 -12.37
N ILE A 127 -10.84 13.70 -12.55
CA ILE A 127 -11.70 13.31 -13.68
C ILE A 127 -11.78 14.35 -14.81
N ALA A 128 -11.20 15.54 -14.63
CA ALA A 128 -11.18 16.58 -15.66
C ALA A 128 -10.73 16.06 -17.05
N PRO A 129 -11.19 16.65 -18.15
CA PRO A 129 -10.70 16.27 -19.48
C PRO A 129 -9.22 16.67 -19.65
N ARG A 130 -8.45 15.82 -20.32
CA ARG A 130 -7.07 16.09 -20.74
C ARG A 130 -6.97 16.01 -22.26
N GLU A 131 -6.20 16.91 -22.86
CA GLU A 131 -5.91 16.90 -24.30
C GLU A 131 -5.00 15.74 -24.71
N LYS A 132 -4.16 15.26 -23.78
CA LYS A 132 -3.18 14.20 -24.00
C LYS A 132 -3.40 13.03 -23.04
N PRO A 133 -2.99 11.81 -23.42
CA PRO A 133 -2.97 10.68 -22.50
C PRO A 133 -2.17 11.01 -21.23
N VAL A 134 -2.75 10.70 -20.07
CA VAL A 134 -2.12 10.92 -18.78
C VAL A 134 -0.93 9.97 -18.61
N LEU A 135 0.29 10.50 -18.66
CA LEU A 135 1.55 9.76 -18.58
C LEU A 135 2.58 10.50 -17.71
N GLY A 136 3.63 9.79 -17.28
CA GLY A 136 4.76 10.37 -16.55
C GLY A 136 4.35 11.12 -15.27
N GLU A 137 4.83 12.35 -15.12
CA GLU A 137 4.57 13.18 -13.93
C GLU A 137 3.08 13.39 -13.69
N GLU A 138 2.25 13.54 -14.72
CA GLU A 138 0.81 13.76 -14.53
C GLU A 138 0.10 12.51 -13.97
N ALA A 139 0.48 11.31 -14.43
CA ALA A 139 -0.01 10.06 -13.86
C ALA A 139 0.39 9.91 -12.39
N GLN A 140 1.63 10.31 -12.04
CA GLN A 140 2.09 10.32 -10.65
C GLN A 140 1.29 11.29 -9.79
N VAL A 141 0.99 12.48 -10.29
CA VAL A 141 0.16 13.47 -9.61
C VAL A 141 -1.25 12.93 -9.34
N LEU A 142 -1.87 12.28 -10.33
CA LEU A 142 -3.18 11.63 -10.12
C LEU A 142 -3.11 10.49 -9.11
N SER A 143 -2.03 9.71 -9.11
CA SER A 143 -1.80 8.68 -8.09
C SER A 143 -1.68 9.29 -6.68
N TYR A 144 -1.04 10.44 -6.53
CA TYR A 144 -0.98 11.15 -5.24
C TYR A 144 -2.33 11.74 -4.83
N ALA A 145 -3.10 12.29 -5.76
CA ALA A 145 -4.46 12.74 -5.51
C ALA A 145 -5.35 11.59 -4.99
N SER A 146 -5.28 10.42 -5.64
CA SER A 146 -5.91 9.17 -5.18
C SER A 146 -5.48 8.81 -3.75
N LYS A 147 -4.17 8.86 -3.45
CA LYS A 147 -3.66 8.57 -2.11
C LYS A 147 -4.16 9.55 -1.06
N VAL A 148 -4.31 10.84 -1.38
CA VAL A 148 -4.91 11.84 -0.47
C VAL A 148 -6.36 11.49 -0.18
N LEU A 149 -7.17 11.16 -1.20
CA LEU A 149 -8.55 10.71 -1.00
C LEU A 149 -8.63 9.49 -0.08
N LEU A 150 -7.71 8.54 -0.24
CA LEU A 150 -7.64 7.33 0.58
C LEU A 150 -7.09 7.57 2.00
N LYS A 151 -6.66 8.79 2.36
CA LYS A 151 -6.36 9.14 3.76
C LYS A 151 -7.61 9.45 4.58
N PHE A 152 -8.74 9.73 3.92
CA PHE A 152 -9.99 9.95 4.62
C PHE A 152 -10.67 8.61 4.93
N ASP A 153 -11.39 8.57 6.06
CA ASP A 153 -12.14 7.39 6.51
C ASP A 153 -13.34 7.11 5.60
N SER A 154 -13.94 8.17 5.06
CA SER A 154 -15.03 8.10 4.09
C SER A 154 -14.87 9.20 3.04
N MET A 155 -15.42 8.95 1.85
CA MET A 155 -15.55 9.96 0.81
C MET A 155 -16.99 10.44 0.70
N SER A 156 -17.15 11.68 0.24
CA SER A 156 -18.47 12.23 -0.10
C SER A 156 -19.19 11.33 -1.13
N PRO A 157 -20.51 11.11 -0.99
CA PRO A 157 -21.30 10.37 -1.98
C PRO A 157 -21.21 10.99 -3.39
N THR A 158 -21.14 12.33 -3.46
CA THR A 158 -21.00 13.08 -4.72
C THR A 158 -19.68 12.76 -5.42
N ALA A 159 -18.56 12.75 -4.69
CA ALA A 159 -17.24 12.37 -5.18
C ALA A 159 -17.24 10.93 -5.72
N VAL A 160 -17.80 9.98 -4.96
CA VAL A 160 -17.94 8.58 -5.39
C VAL A 160 -18.74 8.49 -6.70
N GLN A 161 -19.88 9.17 -6.79
CA GLN A 161 -20.74 9.14 -7.98
C GLN A 161 -20.05 9.74 -9.21
N LYS A 162 -19.30 10.83 -9.05
CA LYS A 162 -18.50 11.44 -10.12
C LYS A 162 -17.42 10.49 -10.64
N MET A 163 -16.68 9.83 -9.74
CA MET A 163 -15.67 8.84 -10.11
C MET A 163 -16.27 7.62 -10.83
N LEU A 164 -17.41 7.11 -10.34
CA LEU A 164 -18.12 6.00 -10.97
C LEU A 164 -18.61 6.36 -12.37
N SER A 165 -19.12 7.58 -12.56
CA SER A 165 -19.60 8.06 -13.86
C SER A 165 -18.46 8.23 -14.86
N TYR A 166 -17.32 8.77 -14.40
CA TYR A 166 -16.10 8.85 -15.20
C TYR A 166 -15.59 7.45 -15.60
N TYR A 167 -15.48 6.52 -14.64
CA TYR A 167 -14.98 5.17 -14.91
C TYR A 167 -15.83 4.43 -15.96
N ALA A 168 -17.15 4.59 -15.89
CA ALA A 168 -18.09 3.96 -16.82
C ALA A 168 -18.00 4.53 -18.26
N SER A 169 -17.70 5.81 -18.41
CA SER A 169 -17.67 6.50 -19.71
C SER A 169 -16.27 6.52 -20.36
N ALA A 170 -15.21 6.43 -19.56
CA ALA A 170 -13.83 6.38 -20.07
C ALA A 170 -13.59 5.06 -20.83
N LYS A 171 -12.95 5.13 -22.00
CA LYS A 171 -12.63 3.93 -22.81
C LYS A 171 -11.50 3.13 -22.17
N THR A 172 -10.28 3.66 -22.13
CA THR A 172 -9.09 3.07 -21.51
C THR A 172 -8.04 4.16 -21.21
N GLY A 173 -7.11 3.89 -20.29
CA GLY A 173 -5.96 4.76 -20.01
C GLY A 173 -5.67 4.93 -18.52
N ASN A 174 -4.45 5.39 -18.20
CA ASN A 174 -3.96 5.50 -16.82
C ASN A 174 -4.89 6.27 -15.88
N GLN A 175 -5.59 7.30 -16.38
CA GLN A 175 -6.56 8.04 -15.59
C GLN A 175 -7.75 7.15 -15.18
N LYS A 176 -8.28 6.33 -16.09
CA LYS A 176 -9.34 5.34 -15.79
C LYS A 176 -8.84 4.30 -14.80
N ASP A 177 -7.63 3.80 -14.97
CA ASP A 177 -7.04 2.81 -14.08
C ASP A 177 -6.83 3.35 -12.66
N ILE A 178 -6.27 4.56 -12.53
CA ILE A 178 -6.09 5.23 -11.24
C ILE A 178 -7.45 5.42 -10.55
N ILE A 179 -8.47 5.91 -11.27
CA ILE A 179 -9.83 6.08 -10.72
C ILE A 179 -10.43 4.74 -10.29
N GLY A 180 -10.29 3.69 -11.12
CA GLY A 180 -10.77 2.35 -10.81
C GLY A 180 -10.11 1.78 -9.55
N GLU A 181 -8.79 1.91 -9.43
CA GLU A 181 -8.05 1.49 -8.23
C GLU A 181 -8.45 2.29 -6.99
N THR A 182 -8.67 3.61 -7.11
CA THR A 182 -9.17 4.41 -5.98
C THR A 182 -10.52 3.90 -5.52
N LEU A 183 -11.46 3.63 -6.44
CA LEU A 183 -12.80 3.13 -6.14
C LEU A 183 -12.76 1.77 -5.42
N ILE A 184 -11.88 0.86 -5.84
CA ILE A 184 -11.70 -0.47 -5.22
C ILE A 184 -11.16 -0.38 -3.78
N ARG A 185 -10.38 0.67 -3.50
CA ARG A 185 -9.79 0.89 -2.17
C ARG A 185 -10.67 1.72 -1.24
N LEU A 186 -11.88 2.11 -1.64
CA LEU A 186 -12.81 2.79 -0.73
C LEU A 186 -13.33 1.84 0.35
N ASN A 187 -13.75 2.41 1.47
CA ASN A 187 -14.43 1.71 2.54
C ASN A 187 -15.69 2.51 2.94
N PRO A 188 -16.91 1.97 2.71
CA PRO A 188 -17.19 0.72 2.00
C PRO A 188 -16.85 0.78 0.51
N ILE A 189 -16.57 -0.37 -0.12
CA ILE A 189 -16.37 -0.43 -1.57
C ILE A 189 -17.72 -0.30 -2.31
N PRO A 190 -17.85 0.57 -3.33
CA PRO A 190 -19.06 0.66 -4.14
C PRO A 190 -19.37 -0.63 -4.92
N GLU A 191 -20.64 -1.00 -5.07
CA GLU A 191 -21.05 -2.22 -5.81
C GLU A 191 -20.51 -2.25 -7.24
N LYS A 192 -20.50 -1.12 -7.94
CA LYS A 192 -19.90 -1.03 -9.28
C LYS A 192 -18.40 -1.35 -9.27
N ALA A 193 -17.68 -0.94 -8.23
CA ALA A 193 -16.25 -1.23 -8.08
C ALA A 193 -15.99 -2.71 -7.74
N LYS A 194 -16.91 -3.38 -7.02
CA LYS A 194 -16.88 -4.84 -6.87
C LYS A 194 -16.91 -5.56 -8.22
N GLY A 195 -17.65 -5.02 -9.19
CA GLY A 195 -17.66 -5.51 -10.58
C GLY A 195 -16.27 -5.47 -11.23
N ILE A 196 -15.52 -4.38 -11.05
CA ILE A 196 -14.16 -4.21 -11.58
C ILE A 196 -13.21 -5.29 -11.03
N VAL A 197 -13.31 -5.57 -9.72
CA VAL A 197 -12.51 -6.61 -9.08
C VAL A 197 -12.81 -7.98 -9.68
N ARG A 198 -14.09 -8.34 -9.84
CA ARG A 198 -14.48 -9.63 -10.43
C ARG A 198 -13.98 -9.80 -11.85
N GLU A 199 -14.10 -8.75 -12.67
CA GLU A 199 -13.60 -8.76 -14.05
C GLU A 199 -12.10 -9.05 -14.08
N ARG A 200 -11.32 -8.37 -13.23
CA ARG A 200 -9.86 -8.60 -13.14
C ARG A 200 -9.52 -9.99 -12.61
N LEU A 201 -10.22 -10.49 -11.60
CA LEU A 201 -10.03 -11.85 -11.09
C LEU A 201 -10.37 -12.92 -12.15
N GLN A 202 -11.32 -12.65 -13.03
CA GLN A 202 -11.74 -13.57 -14.09
C GLN A 202 -10.96 -13.38 -15.40
N SER A 203 -9.98 -12.46 -15.42
CA SER A 203 -9.13 -12.22 -16.58
C SER A 203 -8.43 -13.51 -17.01
N LYS A 204 -8.51 -13.83 -18.30
CA LYS A 204 -7.82 -14.99 -18.88
C LYS A 204 -6.31 -14.77 -19.00
N THR A 205 -5.88 -13.51 -19.05
CA THR A 205 -4.49 -13.12 -19.30
C THR A 205 -3.75 -12.76 -18.02
N SER A 206 -4.41 -12.06 -17.09
CA SER A 206 -3.76 -11.53 -15.89
C SER A 206 -4.64 -11.57 -14.63
N PRO A 207 -5.16 -12.75 -14.22
CA PRO A 207 -6.00 -12.84 -13.03
C PRO A 207 -5.25 -12.48 -11.73
N TYR A 208 -3.91 -12.57 -11.75
CA TYR A 208 -3.06 -12.15 -10.63
C TYR A 208 -3.15 -10.64 -10.35
N ASP A 209 -3.41 -9.80 -11.36
CA ASP A 209 -3.61 -8.36 -11.14
C ASP A 209 -4.84 -8.10 -10.27
N GLY A 210 -5.91 -8.88 -10.47
CA GLY A 210 -7.09 -8.84 -9.61
C GLY A 210 -6.76 -9.23 -8.17
N VAL A 211 -5.92 -10.25 -7.97
CA VAL A 211 -5.47 -10.71 -6.66
C VAL A 211 -4.62 -9.65 -5.95
N LEU A 212 -3.74 -8.95 -6.67
CA LEU A 212 -2.96 -7.84 -6.13
C LEU A 212 -3.85 -6.69 -5.64
N LEU A 213 -4.95 -6.41 -6.34
CA LEU A 213 -5.93 -5.42 -5.89
C LEU A 213 -6.64 -5.84 -4.61
N LEU A 214 -6.96 -7.12 -4.43
CA LEU A 214 -7.58 -7.62 -3.19
C LEU A 214 -6.70 -7.33 -1.97
N GLY A 215 -5.39 -7.54 -2.09
CA GLY A 215 -4.43 -7.23 -1.02
C GLY A 215 -4.36 -5.75 -0.65
N GLN A 216 -4.92 -4.86 -1.45
CA GLN A 216 -4.92 -3.41 -1.25
C GLN A 216 -6.29 -2.86 -0.82
N MET A 217 -7.32 -3.71 -0.75
CA MET A 217 -8.67 -3.30 -0.36
C MET A 217 -8.73 -2.85 1.10
N ARG A 218 -9.40 -1.72 1.36
CA ARG A 218 -9.66 -1.23 2.73
C ARG A 218 -10.92 -1.84 3.34
N ASP A 219 -11.89 -2.22 2.51
CA ASP A 219 -13.10 -2.93 2.94
C ASP A 219 -12.79 -4.42 3.20
N ALA A 220 -12.56 -4.75 4.47
CA ALA A 220 -12.18 -6.10 4.90
C ALA A 220 -13.29 -7.14 4.65
N GLN A 221 -14.55 -6.75 4.75
CA GLN A 221 -15.68 -7.66 4.52
C GLN A 221 -15.76 -8.04 3.04
N ALA A 222 -15.67 -7.05 2.15
CA ALA A 222 -15.64 -7.29 0.71
C ALA A 222 -14.37 -8.06 0.30
N ALA A 223 -13.21 -7.74 0.87
CA ALA A 223 -11.96 -8.46 0.61
C ALA A 223 -12.09 -9.95 0.99
N ALA A 224 -12.65 -10.25 2.17
CA ALA A 224 -12.89 -11.63 2.60
C ALA A 224 -13.83 -12.37 1.64
N GLN A 225 -14.90 -11.72 1.14
CA GLN A 225 -15.78 -12.32 0.13
C GLN A 225 -15.00 -12.68 -1.14
N PHE A 226 -14.19 -11.77 -1.66
CA PHE A 226 -13.40 -12.02 -2.85
C PHE A 226 -12.33 -13.09 -2.66
N TRP A 227 -11.63 -13.12 -1.52
CA TRP A 227 -10.68 -14.20 -1.24
C TRP A 227 -11.34 -15.59 -1.25
N ASN A 228 -12.59 -15.69 -0.78
CA ASN A 228 -13.37 -16.92 -0.89
C ASN A 228 -13.86 -17.20 -2.33
N GLU A 229 -14.10 -16.18 -3.16
CA GLU A 229 -14.30 -16.36 -4.61
C GLU A 229 -13.02 -16.90 -5.29
N VAL A 230 -11.85 -16.32 -4.98
CA VAL A 230 -10.55 -16.78 -5.48
C VAL A 230 -10.31 -18.24 -5.10
N TYR A 231 -10.55 -18.61 -3.84
CA TYR A 231 -10.43 -20.00 -3.38
C TYR A 231 -11.28 -20.97 -4.19
N ARG A 232 -12.56 -20.64 -4.42
CA ARG A 232 -13.48 -21.48 -5.20
C ARG A 232 -13.09 -21.56 -6.67
N GLY A 233 -12.50 -20.50 -7.22
CA GLY A 233 -12.02 -20.44 -8.59
C GLY A 233 -10.63 -21.02 -8.81
N TYR A 234 -9.87 -21.33 -7.75
CA TYR A 234 -8.42 -21.56 -7.84
C TYR A 234 -8.00 -22.60 -8.89
N ALA A 235 -8.72 -23.72 -8.98
CA ALA A 235 -8.42 -24.79 -9.93
C ALA A 235 -8.46 -24.34 -11.41
N LYS A 236 -9.24 -23.29 -11.72
CA LYS A 236 -9.47 -22.78 -13.08
C LYS A 236 -8.44 -21.74 -13.52
N TYR A 237 -7.56 -21.27 -12.63
CA TYR A 237 -6.53 -20.30 -13.03
C TYR A 237 -5.51 -20.91 -13.99
N PRO A 238 -4.83 -20.12 -14.82
CA PRO A 238 -3.71 -20.60 -15.63
C PRO A 238 -2.57 -21.14 -14.75
N ASP A 239 -1.93 -22.24 -15.16
CA ASP A 239 -0.91 -22.91 -14.34
C ASP A 239 0.31 -22.01 -14.05
N ASN A 240 0.68 -21.12 -14.97
CA ASN A 240 1.79 -20.19 -14.81
C ASN A 240 1.56 -19.12 -13.72
N VAL A 241 0.31 -18.86 -13.31
CA VAL A 241 -0.02 -17.88 -12.25
C VAL A 241 -0.52 -18.53 -10.96
N LYS A 242 -0.88 -19.81 -10.98
CA LYS A 242 -1.36 -20.57 -9.82
C LYS A 242 -0.43 -20.48 -8.60
N PRO A 243 0.91 -20.57 -8.72
CA PRO A 243 1.80 -20.42 -7.57
C PRO A 243 1.68 -19.04 -6.91
N MET A 244 1.66 -17.97 -7.71
CA MET A 244 1.56 -16.60 -7.19
C MET A 244 0.21 -16.33 -6.52
N ILE A 245 -0.89 -16.81 -7.13
CA ILE A 245 -2.23 -16.69 -6.54
C ILE A 245 -2.32 -17.49 -5.24
N PHE A 246 -1.78 -18.71 -5.21
CA PHE A 246 -1.76 -19.52 -3.99
C PHE A 246 -0.98 -18.85 -2.87
N LYS A 247 0.21 -18.31 -3.18
CA LYS A 247 1.02 -17.55 -2.22
C LYS A 247 0.21 -16.42 -1.57
N GLN A 248 -0.58 -15.68 -2.37
CA GLN A 248 -1.44 -14.64 -1.82
C GLN A 248 -2.61 -15.19 -1.00
N MET A 249 -3.20 -16.31 -1.42
CA MET A 249 -4.26 -16.99 -0.64
C MET A 249 -3.76 -17.45 0.74
N VAL A 250 -2.57 -18.05 0.82
CA VAL A 250 -2.03 -18.50 2.13
C VAL A 250 -1.62 -17.34 3.02
N ILE A 251 -1.13 -16.22 2.47
CA ILE A 251 -0.89 -15.00 3.27
C ILE A 251 -2.20 -14.48 3.87
N ASN A 252 -3.33 -14.67 3.18
CA ASN A 252 -4.66 -14.25 3.60
C ASN A 252 -5.50 -15.41 4.17
N HIS A 253 -4.88 -16.51 4.62
CA HIS A 253 -5.60 -17.74 5.01
C HIS A 253 -6.67 -17.51 6.08
N ARG A 254 -6.47 -16.56 6.99
CA ARG A 254 -7.38 -16.26 8.12
C ARG A 254 -8.79 -15.85 7.69
N VAL A 255 -8.95 -15.30 6.48
CA VAL A 255 -10.26 -14.89 5.95
C VAL A 255 -10.83 -15.88 4.93
N ILE A 256 -10.09 -16.94 4.60
CA ILE A 256 -10.49 -17.97 3.65
C ILE A 256 -11.11 -19.13 4.40
N LYS A 257 -12.35 -19.48 4.06
CA LYS A 257 -13.11 -20.56 4.73
C LYS A 257 -12.79 -21.96 4.19
N GLY A 258 -12.02 -22.03 3.11
CA GLY A 258 -11.71 -23.27 2.43
C GLY A 258 -10.39 -23.89 2.87
N ASP A 259 -10.28 -25.21 2.76
CA ASP A 259 -9.04 -25.93 3.03
C ASP A 259 -7.99 -25.62 1.94
N LEU A 260 -6.93 -24.90 2.34
CA LEU A 260 -5.77 -24.56 1.52
C LEU A 260 -4.71 -25.67 1.51
N LYS A 261 -4.69 -26.59 2.49
CA LYS A 261 -3.71 -27.67 2.57
C LYS A 261 -3.84 -28.64 1.40
N LYS A 262 -5.05 -28.84 0.87
CA LYS A 262 -5.25 -29.65 -0.35
C LYS A 262 -4.43 -29.12 -1.55
N TYR A 263 -4.37 -27.79 -1.74
CA TYR A 263 -3.61 -27.18 -2.84
C TYR A 263 -2.10 -27.17 -2.54
N LEU A 264 -1.72 -27.07 -1.25
CA LEU A 264 -0.34 -27.26 -0.83
C LEU A 264 0.18 -28.66 -1.19
N ALA A 265 -0.63 -29.71 -0.92
CA ALA A 265 -0.31 -31.08 -1.27
C ALA A 265 -0.21 -31.31 -2.79
N GLU A 266 -1.02 -30.62 -3.59
CA GLU A 266 -0.87 -30.63 -5.05
C GLU A 266 0.45 -29.98 -5.50
N MET A 267 0.84 -28.86 -4.87
CA MET A 267 2.11 -28.19 -5.16
C MET A 267 3.32 -29.05 -4.76
N ALA A 268 3.26 -29.77 -3.65
CA ALA A 268 4.31 -30.70 -3.21
C ALA A 268 4.65 -31.75 -4.29
N LYS A 269 3.64 -32.20 -5.04
CA LYS A 269 3.78 -33.20 -6.11
C LYS A 269 4.37 -32.61 -7.40
N LYS A 270 4.27 -31.29 -7.59
CA LYS A 270 4.78 -30.59 -8.78
C LYS A 270 6.22 -30.16 -8.52
N ASN A 271 7.17 -30.84 -9.15
CA ASN A 271 8.60 -30.50 -9.05
C ASN A 271 8.97 -29.36 -10.02
N GLU A 272 8.26 -28.23 -9.92
CA GLU A 272 8.48 -27.05 -10.75
C GLU A 272 9.10 -25.92 -9.91
N ALA A 273 10.24 -25.38 -10.37
CA ALA A 273 10.97 -24.33 -9.67
C ALA A 273 10.12 -23.06 -9.40
N SER A 274 9.17 -22.75 -10.29
CA SER A 274 8.25 -21.62 -10.16
C SER A 274 7.29 -21.73 -8.95
N GLY A 275 7.08 -22.94 -8.43
CA GLY A 275 6.17 -23.23 -7.33
C GLY A 275 6.83 -23.35 -5.96
N GLU A 276 8.17 -23.45 -5.89
CA GLU A 276 8.89 -23.81 -4.65
C GLU A 276 8.75 -22.73 -3.56
N ASP A 277 8.86 -21.44 -3.92
CA ASP A 277 8.65 -20.33 -2.98
C ASP A 277 7.19 -20.30 -2.47
N ALA A 278 6.20 -20.43 -3.36
CA ALA A 278 4.79 -20.47 -2.97
C ALA A 278 4.49 -21.66 -2.05
N PHE A 279 5.09 -22.82 -2.32
CA PHE A 279 5.00 -24.00 -1.47
C PHE A 279 5.59 -23.75 -0.08
N LEU A 280 6.83 -23.24 0.03
CA LEU A 280 7.46 -22.97 1.33
C LEU A 280 6.67 -21.94 2.15
N ILE A 281 6.16 -20.89 1.50
CA ILE A 281 5.28 -19.92 2.16
C ILE A 281 3.99 -20.61 2.62
N GLY A 282 3.40 -21.49 1.82
CA GLY A 282 2.24 -22.28 2.24
C GLY A 282 2.51 -23.19 3.43
N VAL A 283 3.64 -23.91 3.44
CA VAL A 283 4.07 -24.74 4.58
C VAL A 283 4.21 -23.89 5.85
N ARG A 284 4.78 -22.68 5.73
CA ARG A 284 4.96 -21.76 6.85
C ARG A 284 3.64 -21.21 7.36
N GLU A 285 2.84 -20.59 6.50
CA GLU A 285 1.61 -19.90 6.89
C GLU A 285 0.50 -20.86 7.34
N LEU A 286 0.52 -22.11 6.87
CA LEU A 286 -0.45 -23.15 7.27
C LEU A 286 0.09 -24.10 8.34
N GLU A 287 1.27 -23.79 8.92
CA GLU A 287 1.92 -24.55 9.98
C GLU A 287 2.08 -26.05 9.65
N ALA A 288 2.36 -26.36 8.38
CA ALA A 288 2.36 -27.72 7.85
C ALA A 288 3.77 -28.34 7.74
N LEU A 289 4.77 -27.79 8.46
CA LEU A 289 6.16 -28.25 8.36
C LEU A 289 6.32 -29.74 8.69
N ASN A 290 5.60 -30.24 9.69
CA ASN A 290 5.69 -31.67 10.05
C ASN A 290 5.13 -32.58 8.96
N GLU A 291 4.07 -32.15 8.27
CA GLU A 291 3.45 -32.91 7.17
C GLU A 291 4.35 -32.93 5.92
N PHE A 292 5.09 -31.85 5.66
CA PHE A 292 5.87 -31.65 4.44
C PHE A 292 7.40 -31.57 4.68
N ARG A 293 7.87 -32.12 5.80
CA ARG A 293 9.28 -31.99 6.22
C ARG A 293 10.26 -32.54 5.18
N SER A 294 9.89 -33.64 4.52
CA SER A 294 10.72 -34.28 3.49
C SER A 294 10.90 -33.38 2.27
N GLU A 295 9.82 -32.75 1.81
CA GLU A 295 9.84 -31.82 0.67
C GLU A 295 10.62 -30.56 1.01
N VAL A 296 10.47 -30.02 2.23
CA VAL A 296 11.27 -28.88 2.71
C VAL A 296 12.75 -29.25 2.77
N GLN A 297 13.11 -30.43 3.26
CA GLN A 297 14.49 -30.92 3.29
C GLN A 297 15.07 -31.10 1.87
N ARG A 298 14.27 -31.63 0.94
CA ARG A 298 14.65 -31.72 -0.47
C ARG A 298 14.97 -30.34 -1.04
N LEU A 299 14.11 -29.35 -0.81
CA LEU A 299 14.32 -27.97 -1.28
C LEU A 299 15.56 -27.32 -0.64
N ALA A 300 15.78 -27.51 0.66
CA ALA A 300 16.96 -27.02 1.35
C ALA A 300 18.27 -27.53 0.71
N ASN A 301 18.27 -28.78 0.22
CA ASN A 301 19.43 -29.41 -0.38
C ASN A 301 19.57 -29.11 -1.89
N GLN A 302 18.45 -29.08 -2.62
CA GLN A 302 18.44 -29.20 -4.09
C GLN A 302 17.86 -27.99 -4.83
N ALA A 303 17.16 -27.06 -4.16
CA ALA A 303 16.54 -25.94 -4.85
C ALA A 303 17.58 -25.08 -5.59
N GLN A 304 17.25 -24.61 -6.78
CA GLN A 304 18.17 -23.80 -7.59
C GLN A 304 18.31 -22.38 -7.03
N SER A 305 17.21 -21.83 -6.50
CA SER A 305 17.19 -20.48 -5.90
C SER A 305 17.81 -20.47 -4.50
N ALA A 306 18.73 -19.53 -4.27
CA ALA A 306 19.36 -19.31 -2.97
C ALA A 306 18.34 -18.89 -1.90
N ASP A 307 17.35 -18.07 -2.27
CA ASP A 307 16.31 -17.60 -1.35
C ASP A 307 15.40 -18.75 -0.89
N VAL A 308 15.06 -19.66 -1.81
CA VAL A 308 14.27 -20.87 -1.52
C VAL A 308 15.05 -21.79 -0.58
N LYS A 309 16.35 -22.01 -0.84
CA LYS A 309 17.23 -22.78 0.06
C LYS A 309 17.30 -22.17 1.45
N MET A 310 17.48 -20.86 1.53
CA MET A 310 17.59 -20.14 2.81
C MET A 310 16.28 -20.25 3.62
N LEU A 311 15.14 -20.04 2.97
CA LEU A 311 13.83 -20.17 3.62
C LEU A 311 13.58 -21.60 4.10
N ALA A 312 13.84 -22.61 3.27
CA ALA A 312 13.69 -24.02 3.65
C ALA A 312 14.58 -24.40 4.85
N ASN A 313 15.85 -24.02 4.83
CA ASN A 313 16.77 -24.24 5.94
C ASN A 313 16.31 -23.51 7.23
N SER A 314 15.84 -22.27 7.11
CA SER A 314 15.31 -21.52 8.25
C SER A 314 14.11 -22.21 8.89
N MET A 315 13.22 -22.82 8.10
CA MET A 315 12.07 -23.55 8.60
C MET A 315 12.47 -24.83 9.34
N LEU A 316 13.44 -25.58 8.81
CA LEU A 316 13.92 -26.83 9.43
C LEU A 316 14.66 -26.59 10.75
N ASN A 317 15.32 -25.42 10.89
CA ASN A 317 16.12 -25.06 12.05
C ASN A 317 15.36 -24.20 13.08
N SER A 318 14.11 -23.81 12.80
CA SER A 318 13.29 -23.09 13.76
C SER A 318 12.72 -24.07 14.81
N PRO A 319 12.82 -23.77 16.13
CA PRO A 319 12.21 -24.62 17.14
C PRO A 319 10.70 -24.69 16.92
N VAL A 320 10.15 -25.91 16.94
CA VAL A 320 8.71 -26.14 16.85
C VAL A 320 8.06 -25.50 18.09
N GLY A 321 7.30 -24.42 17.93
CA GLY A 321 6.43 -23.88 18.97
C GLY A 321 6.66 -22.44 19.47
N THR A 322 7.29 -21.55 18.71
CA THR A 322 7.27 -20.11 19.04
C THR A 322 6.42 -19.29 18.07
N ARG A 323 5.10 -19.37 18.25
CA ARG A 323 4.14 -18.30 17.92
C ARG A 323 2.79 -18.56 18.55
#